data_AF-A0A653J6G8-F1
#
_entry.id   AF-A0A653J6G8-F1
#
_cell.length_a   1.000
_cell.length_b   1.000
_cell.length_c   1.000
_cell.angle_alpha   90.00
_cell.angle_beta   90.00
_cell.angle_gamma   90.00
#
_symmetry.space_group_name_H-M   'P 1'
#
loop_
_entity.id
_entity.type
_entity.pdbx_description
1 polymer ?
#
loop_
_entity_poly.entity_id
_entity_poly.type
_entity_poly.pdbx_seq_one_letter_code
_entity_poly.pdbx_strand_id
1 'polypeptide(L)'
;MCAEWEDYPTFRAWALAGAYAYHLTNERVDNDGNYDPGNCRWIIGRQQARNRRATHRITIGGETRSLAEWCERQRLPYARICARIHKLGWPAPRALNMVASGGRKG
;
A
#
# COMPACT_ATOMS: atom_id res chain seq x y z
N MET A 1 -22.94 0.16 3.28
CA MET A 1 -22.75 0.05 4.75
C MET A 1 -23.90 -0.79 5.27
N CYS A 2 -23.69 -1.69 6.23
CA CYS A 2 -24.78 -2.47 6.81
C CYS A 2 -25.65 -1.61 7.74
N ALA A 3 -26.93 -1.98 7.90
CA ALA A 3 -27.88 -1.26 8.74
C ALA A 3 -27.41 -1.18 10.21
N GLU A 4 -26.73 -2.21 10.72
CA GLU A 4 -26.17 -2.23 12.09
C GLU A 4 -25.17 -1.12 12.34
N TRP A 5 -24.41 -0.68 11.31
CA TRP A 5 -23.42 0.38 11.42
C TRP A 5 -23.97 1.78 11.16
N GLU A 6 -25.25 1.88 10.79
CA GLU A 6 -25.96 3.17 10.82
C GLU A 6 -26.12 3.66 12.28
N ASP A 7 -26.16 2.73 13.24
CA ASP A 7 -26.05 3.02 14.67
C ASP A 7 -24.57 3.18 15.08
N TYR A 8 -24.19 4.43 15.39
CA TYR A 8 -22.80 4.76 15.75
C TYR A 8 -22.28 3.99 16.98
N PRO A 9 -23.02 3.82 18.09
CA PRO A 9 -22.63 2.96 19.20
C PRO A 9 -22.23 1.54 18.78
N THR A 10 -23.01 0.92 17.87
CA THR A 10 -22.73 -0.42 17.34
C THR A 10 -21.43 -0.46 16.54
N PHE A 11 -21.23 0.51 15.63
CA PHE A 11 -19.97 0.66 14.91
C PHE A 11 -18.77 0.88 15.87
N ARG A 12 -18.94 1.72 16.89
CA ARG A 12 -17.90 2.02 17.88
C ARG A 12 -17.53 0.79 18.70
N ALA A 13 -18.50 -0.03 19.10
CA ALA A 13 -18.24 -1.27 19.82
C ALA A 13 -17.41 -2.25 18.98
N TRP A 14 -17.77 -2.44 17.70
CA TRP A 14 -16.97 -3.23 16.77
C TRP A 14 -15.56 -2.67 16.60
N ALA A 15 -15.42 -1.34 16.44
CA ALA A 15 -14.13 -0.69 16.26
C ALA A 15 -13.19 -0.99 17.44
N LEU A 16 -13.66 -0.78 18.66
CA LEU A 16 -12.87 -1.00 19.87
C LEU A 16 -12.54 -2.49 20.10
N ALA A 17 -13.47 -3.39 19.78
CA ALA A 17 -13.22 -4.83 19.86
C ALA A 17 -12.20 -5.31 18.81
N GLY A 18 -12.19 -4.69 17.63
CA GLY A 18 -11.31 -5.03 16.50
C GLY A 18 -9.87 -4.51 16.60
N ALA A 19 -9.40 -4.11 17.79
CA ALA A 19 -8.09 -3.50 18.00
C ALA A 19 -7.87 -2.16 17.25
N TYR A 20 -8.93 -1.34 17.16
CA TYR A 20 -8.80 0.03 16.65
C TYR A 20 -7.66 0.77 17.35
N ALA A 21 -6.84 1.45 16.54
CA ALA A 21 -5.85 2.40 16.99
C ALA A 21 -5.86 3.62 16.06
N TYR A 22 -5.52 4.80 16.57
CA TYR A 22 -5.63 6.07 15.82
C TYR A 22 -4.84 6.11 14.50
N HIS A 23 -3.84 5.23 14.32
CA HIS A 23 -3.02 5.12 13.12
C HIS A 23 -3.53 4.06 12.11
N LEU A 24 -4.65 3.40 12.42
CA LEU A 24 -5.32 2.44 11.55
C LEU A 24 -6.47 3.11 10.81
N THR A 25 -6.74 2.59 9.62
CA THR A 25 -7.85 2.97 8.75
C THR A 25 -8.73 1.75 8.49
N ASN A 26 -10.02 1.98 8.29
CA ASN A 26 -10.97 0.94 7.93
C ASN A 26 -10.91 0.69 6.41
N GLU A 27 -10.55 -0.53 6.00
CA GLU A 27 -10.57 -0.95 4.60
C GLU A 27 -11.46 -2.18 4.41
N ARG A 28 -12.15 -2.20 3.26
CA ARG A 28 -12.87 -3.38 2.78
C ARG A 28 -11.90 -4.48 2.34
N VAL A 29 -12.22 -5.73 2.65
CA VAL A 29 -11.52 -6.93 2.17
C VAL A 29 -11.95 -7.22 0.74
N ASP A 30 -13.26 -7.24 0.50
CA ASP A 30 -13.89 -7.26 -0.81
C ASP A 30 -14.33 -5.84 -1.21
N ASN A 31 -13.76 -5.35 -2.30
CA ASN A 31 -14.02 -4.01 -2.80
C ASN A 31 -15.46 -3.84 -3.31
N ASP A 32 -16.09 -4.93 -3.77
CA ASP A 32 -17.45 -4.94 -4.30
C ASP A 32 -18.52 -5.16 -3.20
N GLY A 33 -18.08 -5.46 -1.97
CA GLY A 33 -18.93 -5.66 -0.81
C GLY A 33 -19.24 -4.38 -0.01
N ASN A 34 -20.08 -4.53 1.01
CA ASN A 34 -20.49 -3.45 1.91
C ASN A 34 -19.44 -3.12 2.97
N TYR A 35 -19.62 -2.02 3.69
CA TYR A 35 -18.95 -1.81 4.97
C TYR A 35 -19.73 -2.54 6.06
N ASP A 36 -19.15 -3.60 6.61
CA ASP A 36 -19.72 -4.45 7.66
C ASP A 36 -18.61 -5.20 8.42
N PRO A 37 -18.90 -5.77 9.60
CA PRO A 37 -17.88 -6.44 10.42
C PRO A 37 -17.11 -7.57 9.74
N GLY A 38 -17.72 -8.26 8.77
CA GLY A 38 -17.13 -9.38 8.05
C GLY A 38 -16.32 -8.95 6.83
N ASN A 39 -16.65 -7.82 6.23
CA ASN A 39 -15.97 -7.28 5.06
C ASN A 39 -14.96 -6.16 5.40
N CYS A 40 -14.89 -5.70 6.64
CA CYS A 40 -13.98 -4.62 7.05
C CYS A 40 -12.86 -5.10 7.95
N ARG A 41 -11.69 -4.47 7.80
CA ARG A 41 -10.55 -4.68 8.69
C ARG A 41 -9.80 -3.39 8.95
N TRP A 42 -9.14 -3.34 10.10
CA TRP A 42 -8.21 -2.27 10.45
C TRP A 42 -6.86 -2.52 9.81
N ILE A 43 -6.36 -1.55 9.04
CA ILE A 43 -5.04 -1.61 8.41
C ILE A 43 -4.29 -0.29 8.59
N ILE A 44 -2.96 -0.31 8.53
CA ILE A 44 -2.19 0.93 8.53
C ILE A 44 -2.40 1.70 7.23
N GLY A 45 -2.42 3.04 7.29
CA GLY A 45 -2.66 3.89 6.10
C GLY A 45 -1.68 3.63 4.94
N ARG A 46 -0.44 3.21 5.25
CA ARG A 46 0.54 2.77 4.25
C ARG A 46 0.10 1.51 3.50
N GLN A 47 -0.52 0.57 4.20
CA GLN A 47 -1.04 -0.65 3.59
C GLN A 47 -2.25 -0.34 2.72
N GLN A 48 -3.13 0.56 3.19
CA GLN A 48 -4.25 1.03 2.39
C GLN A 48 -3.77 1.69 1.10
N ALA A 49 -2.75 2.54 1.18
CA ALA A 49 -2.19 3.20 0.01
C ALA A 49 -1.69 2.20 -1.05
N ARG A 50 -1.09 1.07 -0.64
CA ARG A 50 -0.63 0.00 -1.55
C ARG A 50 -1.77 -0.78 -2.20
N ASN A 51 -2.93 -0.87 -1.55
CA ASN A 51 -4.11 -1.59 -2.05
C ASN A 51 -4.89 -0.79 -3.11
N ARG A 52 -4.61 0.51 -3.26
CA ARG A 52 -5.30 1.35 -4.25
C ARG A 52 -4.97 0.92 -5.68
N ARG A 53 -5.99 0.93 -6.55
CA ARG A 53 -5.82 0.65 -8.00
C ARG A 53 -4.82 1.56 -8.69
N ALA A 54 -4.71 2.82 -8.24
CA ALA A 54 -3.75 3.79 -8.77
C ALA A 54 -2.31 3.55 -8.32
N THR A 55 -2.04 2.55 -7.47
CA THR A 55 -0.68 2.19 -7.05
C THR A 55 0.14 1.77 -8.26
N HIS A 56 1.34 2.31 -8.41
CA HIS A 56 2.26 1.90 -9.46
C HIS A 56 2.78 0.47 -9.19
N ARG A 57 2.15 -0.52 -9.84
CA ARG A 57 2.48 -1.95 -9.73
C ARG A 57 3.40 -2.38 -10.86
N ILE A 58 4.39 -3.18 -10.52
CA ILE A 58 5.43 -3.66 -11.43
C ILE A 58 5.53 -5.18 -11.27
N THR A 59 5.51 -5.88 -12.41
CA THR A 59 5.72 -7.33 -12.49
C THR A 59 7.16 -7.63 -12.89
N ILE A 60 7.87 -8.43 -12.08
CA ILE A 60 9.24 -8.88 -12.36
C ILE A 60 9.31 -10.38 -12.06
N GLY A 61 9.72 -11.19 -13.03
CA GLY A 61 9.86 -12.64 -12.86
C GLY A 61 8.56 -13.35 -12.43
N GLY A 62 7.40 -12.86 -12.87
CA GLY A 62 6.08 -13.41 -12.51
C GLY A 62 5.49 -12.86 -11.20
N GLU A 63 6.24 -12.10 -10.41
CA GLU A 63 5.76 -11.52 -9.15
C GLU A 63 5.34 -10.05 -9.36
N THR A 64 4.10 -9.70 -8.96
CA THR A 64 3.56 -8.33 -9.08
C THR A 64 3.48 -7.64 -7.73
N ARG A 65 4.20 -6.53 -7.57
CA ARG A 65 4.21 -5.72 -6.34
C ARG A 65 4.17 -4.23 -6.63
N SER A 66 3.84 -3.42 -5.64
CA SER A 66 4.01 -1.96 -5.74
C SER A 66 5.49 -1.57 -5.84
N LEU A 67 5.79 -0.45 -6.49
CA LEU A 67 7.14 0.11 -6.53
C LEU A 67 7.74 0.29 -5.13
N ALA A 68 6.91 0.72 -4.16
CA ALA A 68 7.33 0.89 -2.78
C ALA A 68 7.80 -0.43 -2.14
N GLU A 69 7.02 -1.52 -2.32
CA GLU A 69 7.40 -2.85 -1.82
C GLU A 69 8.69 -3.36 -2.48
N TRP A 70 8.84 -3.15 -3.80
CA TRP A 70 10.09 -3.51 -4.48
C TRP A 70 11.29 -2.76 -3.89
N CYS A 71 11.14 -1.45 -3.65
CA CYS A 71 12.19 -0.64 -3.03
C CYS A 71 12.51 -1.12 -1.62
N GLU A 72 11.52 -1.44 -0.79
CA GLU A 72 11.76 -1.92 0.57
C GLU A 72 12.47 -3.27 0.63
N ARG A 73 11.99 -4.25 -0.15
CA ARG A 73 12.59 -5.60 -0.18
C ARG A 73 14.05 -5.55 -0.60
N GLN A 74 14.38 -4.67 -1.53
CA GLN A 74 15.74 -4.51 -2.06
C GLN A 74 16.54 -3.42 -1.32
N ARG A 75 15.97 -2.78 -0.30
CA ARG A 75 16.56 -1.65 0.45
C ARG A 75 17.04 -0.51 -0.46
N LEU A 76 16.26 -0.20 -1.50
CA LEU A 76 16.53 0.84 -2.49
C LEU A 76 15.85 2.16 -2.11
N PRO A 77 16.47 3.32 -2.41
CA PRO A 77 15.84 4.62 -2.18
C PRO A 77 14.67 4.86 -3.13
N TYR A 78 13.43 4.86 -2.61
CA TYR A 78 12.21 5.02 -3.41
C TYR A 78 12.25 6.22 -4.36
N ALA A 79 12.67 7.39 -3.86
CA ALA A 79 12.74 8.62 -4.66
C ALA A 79 13.65 8.47 -5.89
N ARG A 80 14.77 7.74 -5.75
CA ARG A 80 15.71 7.48 -6.84
C ARG A 80 15.08 6.58 -7.91
N ILE A 81 14.41 5.51 -7.49
CA ILE A 81 13.78 4.56 -8.43
C ILE A 81 12.58 5.22 -9.12
N CYS A 82 11.77 5.97 -8.38
CA CYS A 82 10.66 6.75 -8.90
C CYS A 82 11.14 7.75 -9.97
N ALA A 83 12.20 8.51 -9.71
CA ALA A 83 12.76 9.43 -10.70
C ALA A 83 13.25 8.71 -11.97
N ARG A 84 13.88 7.53 -11.84
CA ARG A 84 14.31 6.74 -13.00
C ARG A 84 13.15 6.30 -13.88
N ILE A 85 12.07 5.80 -13.27
CA ILE A 85 10.91 5.32 -14.01
C ILE A 85 10.17 6.49 -14.65
N HIS A 86 9.81 7.52 -13.86
CA HIS A 86 8.91 8.57 -14.31
C HIS A 86 9.60 9.72 -15.05
N LYS A 87 10.83 10.08 -14.68
CA LYS A 87 11.55 11.20 -15.31
C LYS A 87 12.49 10.74 -16.42
N LEU A 88 13.18 9.62 -16.20
CA LEU A 88 14.17 9.09 -17.15
C LEU A 88 13.60 8.01 -18.07
N GLY A 89 12.36 7.56 -17.85
CA GLY A 89 11.71 6.53 -18.68
C GLY A 89 12.36 5.15 -18.58
N TRP A 90 13.10 4.85 -17.51
CA TRP A 90 13.77 3.56 -17.40
C TRP A 90 12.76 2.42 -17.18
N PRO A 91 12.93 1.27 -17.86
CA PRO A 91 12.16 0.07 -17.56
C PRO A 91 12.33 -0.32 -16.09
N ALA A 92 11.24 -0.72 -15.44
CA ALA A 92 11.25 -1.00 -14.01
C ALA A 92 12.28 -2.07 -13.57
N PRO A 93 12.48 -3.20 -14.28
CA PRO A 93 13.54 -4.14 -13.94
C PRO A 93 14.93 -3.49 -13.93
N ARG A 94 15.22 -2.62 -14.91
CA ARG A 94 16.48 -1.86 -14.97
C ARG A 94 16.59 -0.84 -13.85
N ALA A 95 15.51 -0.12 -13.55
CA ALA A 95 15.49 0.89 -12.49
C ALA A 95 15.80 0.29 -11.10
N LEU A 96 15.31 -0.94 -10.86
CA LEU A 96 15.48 -1.70 -9.62
C LEU A 96 16.82 -2.46 -9.54
N ASN A 97 17.37 -2.93 -10.67
CA ASN A 97 18.58 -3.75 -10.70
C ASN A 97 19.93 -2.98 -10.57
N MET A 98 19.95 -1.80 -9.94
CA MET A 98 21.19 -1.00 -9.83
C MET A 98 21.74 -0.94 -8.41
N VAL A 99 22.70 -1.83 -8.15
CA VAL A 99 23.63 -1.75 -7.02
C VAL A 99 24.49 -0.49 -7.20
N ALA A 100 24.24 0.52 -6.36
CA ALA A 100 25.21 1.53 -5.90
C ALA A 100 26.23 2.17 -6.89
N SER A 101 26.02 2.22 -8.20
CA SER A 101 26.96 2.95 -9.06
C SER A 101 26.74 4.47 -8.99
N GLY A 102 27.63 5.10 -8.22
CA GLY A 102 28.09 6.48 -8.42
C GLY A 102 27.28 7.56 -7.73
N GLY A 103 27.83 8.16 -6.67
CA GLY A 103 27.28 9.40 -6.13
C GLY A 103 27.75 9.80 -4.73
N ARG A 104 29.04 9.66 -4.42
CA ARG A 104 29.68 10.53 -3.42
C ARG A 104 30.53 11.50 -4.24
N LYS A 105 29.99 12.70 -4.51
CA LYS A 105 30.85 13.83 -4.87
C LYS A 105 31.54 14.24 -3.57
N GLY A 106 32.87 14.30 -3.63
CA GLY A 106 33.71 14.85 -2.56
C GLY A 106 33.51 16.35 -2.39
#